data_AF-A0A138AUC6-F1
#
_entry.id   AF-A0A138AUC6-F1
#
_cell.length_a   1.000
_cell.length_b   1.000
_cell.length_c   1.000
_cell.angle_alpha   90.00
_cell.angle_beta   90.00
_cell.angle_gamma   90.00
#
_symmetry.space_group_name_H-M   'P 1'
#
loop_
_entity.id
_entity.type
_entity.pdbx_description
1 polymer ?
#
loop_
_entity_poly.entity_id
_entity_poly.type
_entity_poly.pdbx_seq_one_letter_code
_entity_poly.pdbx_strand_id
1 'polypeptide(L)'
;MYEMNLKMNPSEANKAAAADLAGPAVKRLFDAMGAAAAPLYALTQSETPPTPQQLVEAIASLRGAADAIRKLEYAVLGVAVLGGAAVTTTARKVGVRPTTLSENLAPTRAVGRGRPMSQLPDGTWVNA
;
A
#
# COMPACT_ATOMS: atom_id res chain seq x y z
N MET A 1 19.23 10.83 -9.57
CA MET A 1 18.60 9.60 -10.09
C MET A 1 18.63 8.60 -8.94
N TYR A 2 17.49 8.18 -8.38
CA TYR A 2 17.47 7.19 -7.29
C TYR A 2 18.00 5.85 -7.83
N GLU A 3 19.09 5.32 -7.28
CA GLU A 3 19.48 3.93 -7.52
C GLU A 3 18.41 3.03 -6.91
N MET A 4 17.51 2.56 -7.75
CA MET A 4 16.43 1.71 -7.32
C MET A 4 16.90 0.25 -7.29
N ASN A 5 17.17 -0.25 -6.07
CA ASN A 5 17.51 -1.65 -5.80
C ASN A 5 16.40 -2.66 -6.17
N LEU A 6 15.29 -2.20 -6.77
CA LEU A 6 14.17 -3.05 -7.13
C LEU A 6 14.52 -4.12 -8.18
N LYS A 7 15.66 -3.96 -8.86
CA LYS A 7 16.22 -4.96 -9.78
C LYS A 7 17.02 -6.06 -9.10
N MET A 8 17.41 -5.89 -7.83
CA MET A 8 18.19 -6.89 -7.08
C MET A 8 17.33 -8.08 -6.67
N ASN A 9 17.95 -9.20 -6.29
CA ASN A 9 17.22 -10.30 -5.65
C ASN A 9 16.99 -9.99 -4.17
N PRO A 10 15.84 -10.38 -3.58
CA PRO A 10 15.63 -10.21 -2.15
C PRO A 10 16.55 -11.15 -1.36
N SER A 11 17.14 -10.65 -0.27
CA SER A 11 17.82 -11.47 0.71
C SER A 11 16.82 -12.28 1.55
N GLU A 12 17.29 -13.30 2.28
CA GLU A 12 16.43 -14.02 3.23
C GLU A 12 15.85 -13.09 4.31
N ALA A 13 16.63 -12.10 4.76
CA ALA A 13 16.14 -11.08 5.69
C ALA A 13 15.05 -10.19 5.05
N ASN A 14 15.16 -9.85 3.76
CA ASN A 14 14.07 -9.13 3.07
C ASN A 14 12.79 -9.95 3.00
N LYS A 15 12.89 -11.25 2.73
CA LYS A 15 11.73 -12.17 2.69
C LYS A 15 11.06 -12.29 4.05
N ALA A 16 11.85 -12.47 5.11
CA ALA A 16 11.36 -12.51 6.50
C ALA A 16 10.67 -11.19 6.88
N ALA A 17 11.32 -10.05 6.62
CA ALA A 17 10.73 -8.74 6.85
C ALA A 17 9.42 -8.55 6.07
N ALA A 18 9.36 -8.99 4.81
CA ALA A 18 8.15 -8.90 4.01
C ALA A 18 7.01 -9.74 4.59
N ALA A 19 7.29 -10.93 5.12
CA ALA A 19 6.29 -11.78 5.77
C ALA A 19 5.71 -11.11 7.03
N ASP A 20 6.57 -10.55 7.89
CA ASP A 20 6.14 -9.85 9.12
C ASP A 20 5.33 -8.58 8.83
N LEU A 21 5.72 -7.84 7.79
CA LEU A 21 5.10 -6.56 7.44
C LEU A 21 3.80 -6.70 6.63
N ALA A 22 3.55 -7.87 6.01
CA ALA A 22 2.42 -8.07 5.11
C ALA A 22 1.06 -7.89 5.81
N GLY A 23 0.86 -8.56 6.94
CA GLY A 23 -0.39 -8.49 7.71
C GLY A 23 -0.73 -7.04 8.13
N PRO A 24 0.17 -6.34 8.83
CA PRO A 24 -0.04 -4.94 9.21
C PRO A 24 -0.29 -4.00 8.02
N ALA A 25 0.40 -4.19 6.90
CA ALA A 25 0.22 -3.34 5.71
C ALA A 25 -1.17 -3.52 5.09
N VAL A 26 -1.62 -4.78 4.93
CA VAL A 26 -2.97 -5.09 4.41
C VAL A 26 -4.05 -4.57 5.35
N LYS A 27 -3.87 -4.76 6.67
CA LYS A 27 -4.82 -4.25 7.66
C LYS A 27 -5.00 -2.73 7.56
N ARG A 28 -3.91 -1.96 7.49
CA ARG A 28 -3.99 -0.50 7.37
C ARG A 28 -4.73 -0.05 6.11
N LEU A 29 -4.48 -0.71 4.98
CA LEU A 29 -5.21 -0.44 3.73
C LEU A 29 -6.70 -0.75 3.89
N PHE A 30 -7.04 -1.92 4.45
CA PHE A 30 -8.42 -2.32 4.68
C PHE A 30 -9.17 -1.36 5.61
N ASP A 31 -8.55 -0.98 6.73
CA ASP A 31 -9.14 -0.04 7.69
C ASP A 31 -9.39 1.33 7.03
N ALA A 32 -8.46 1.81 6.20
CA ALA A 32 -8.62 3.07 5.46
C ALA A 32 -9.74 3.01 4.41
N MET A 33 -9.87 1.90 3.68
CA MET A 33 -10.98 1.68 2.74
C MET A 33 -12.32 1.63 3.48
N GLY A 34 -12.38 0.93 4.62
CA GLY A 34 -13.58 0.85 5.45
C GLY A 34 -14.01 2.23 5.97
N ALA A 35 -13.07 3.01 6.50
CA ALA A 35 -13.33 4.37 6.95
C ALA A 35 -13.83 5.28 5.81
N ALA A 36 -13.22 5.19 4.63
CA ALA A 36 -13.62 5.98 3.46
C ALA A 36 -15.00 5.59 2.92
N ALA A 37 -15.37 4.30 3.00
CA ALA A 37 -16.66 3.78 2.55
C ALA A 37 -17.78 3.96 3.59
N ALA A 38 -17.46 4.25 4.86
CA ALA A 38 -18.43 4.33 5.95
C ALA A 38 -19.61 5.28 5.69
N PRO A 39 -19.43 6.50 5.11
CA PRO A 39 -20.56 7.37 4.81
C PRO A 39 -21.50 6.76 3.76
N LEU A 40 -20.97 6.12 2.72
CA LEU A 40 -21.78 5.43 1.70
C LEU A 40 -22.53 4.26 2.31
N TYR A 41 -21.86 3.46 3.14
CA TYR A 41 -22.49 2.36 3.85
C TYR A 41 -23.63 2.84 4.74
N ALA A 42 -23.45 3.94 5.49
CA ALA A 42 -24.51 4.52 6.31
C ALA A 42 -25.76 4.88 5.50
N LEU A 43 -25.62 5.41 4.28
CA LEU A 43 -26.76 5.70 3.40
C LEU A 43 -27.52 4.43 2.98
N THR A 44 -26.85 3.28 2.86
CA THR A 44 -27.52 2.00 2.58
C THR A 44 -28.32 1.46 3.75
N GLN A 45 -28.03 1.92 4.97
CA GLN A 45 -28.71 1.49 6.19
C GLN A 45 -29.89 2.41 6.56
N SER A 46 -30.08 3.50 5.82
CA SER A 46 -31.14 4.48 6.07
C SER A 46 -32.51 3.94 5.65
N GLU A 47 -33.51 4.07 6.52
CA GLU A 47 -34.91 3.71 6.22
C GLU A 47 -35.55 4.67 5.20
N THR A 48 -35.05 5.91 5.15
CA THR A 48 -35.50 6.92 4.17
C THR A 48 -34.51 7.07 3.03
N PRO A 49 -34.96 7.37 1.79
CA PRO A 49 -34.08 7.63 0.67
C PRO A 49 -33.08 8.76 0.97
N PRO A 50 -31.80 8.62 0.58
CA PRO A 50 -30.80 9.66 0.80
C PRO A 50 -31.10 10.92 -0.02
N THR A 51 -30.89 12.07 0.59
CA THR A 51 -31.02 13.37 -0.08
C THR A 51 -29.86 13.60 -1.07
N PRO A 52 -30.04 14.48 -2.08
CA PRO A 52 -28.96 14.84 -3.00
C PRO A 52 -27.68 15.34 -2.29
N GLN A 53 -27.84 16.10 -1.19
CA GLN A 53 -26.70 16.62 -0.42
C GLN A 53 -25.91 15.49 0.25
N GLN A 54 -26.60 14.53 0.88
CA GLN A 54 -25.97 13.37 1.51
C GLN A 54 -25.18 12.52 0.50
N LEU A 55 -25.70 12.37 -0.74
CA LEU A 55 -24.99 11.67 -1.81
C LEU A 55 -23.69 12.40 -2.19
N VAL A 56 -23.73 13.72 -2.36
CA VAL A 56 -22.55 14.54 -2.69
C VAL A 56 -21.50 14.46 -1.58
N GLU A 57 -21.90 14.59 -0.32
CA GLU A 57 -21.00 14.53 0.84
C GLU A 57 -20.33 13.17 0.98
N ALA A 58 -21.08 12.08 0.80
CA ALA A 58 -20.52 10.73 0.88
C ALA A 58 -19.46 10.49 -0.21
N ILE A 59 -19.72 10.94 -1.45
CA ILE A 59 -18.75 10.86 -2.54
C ILE A 59 -17.55 11.79 -2.31
N ALA A 60 -17.76 13.00 -1.80
CA ALA A 60 -16.68 13.91 -1.47
C ALA A 60 -15.74 13.33 -0.41
N SER A 61 -16.29 12.69 0.62
CA SER A 61 -15.52 11.98 1.65
C SER A 61 -14.68 10.84 1.07
N LEU A 62 -15.30 9.98 0.24
CA LEU A 62 -14.58 8.88 -0.44
C LEU A 62 -13.42 9.42 -1.31
N ARG A 63 -13.69 10.46 -2.10
CA ARG A 63 -12.68 11.08 -2.96
C ARG A 63 -11.57 11.76 -2.16
N GLY A 64 -11.89 12.38 -1.02
CA GLY A 64 -10.92 12.98 -0.12
C GLY A 64 -9.92 11.97 0.45
N ALA A 65 -10.34 10.70 0.62
CA ALA A 65 -9.48 9.63 1.11
C ALA A 65 -8.63 8.95 0.00
N ALA A 66 -8.90 9.22 -1.28
CA ALA A 66 -8.33 8.48 -2.41
C ALA A 66 -6.79 8.49 -2.43
N ASP A 67 -6.16 9.63 -2.13
CA ASP A 67 -4.70 9.72 -2.13
C ASP A 67 -4.06 8.96 -0.96
N ALA A 68 -4.72 8.93 0.20
CA ALA A 68 -4.25 8.16 1.35
C ALA A 68 -4.37 6.65 1.08
N ILE A 69 -5.49 6.21 0.51
CA ILE A 69 -5.69 4.82 0.08
C ILE A 69 -4.64 4.43 -0.95
N ARG A 70 -4.40 5.25 -1.97
CA ARG A 70 -3.37 4.99 -2.99
C ARG A 70 -1.96 4.86 -2.39
N LYS A 71 -1.61 5.70 -1.40
CA LYS A 71 -0.32 5.55 -0.69
C LYS A 71 -0.23 4.21 0.04
N LEU A 72 -1.33 3.74 0.65
CA LEU A 72 -1.39 2.45 1.33
C LEU A 72 -1.36 1.27 0.36
N GLU A 73 -2.00 1.37 -0.81
CA GLU A 73 -1.87 0.40 -1.90
C GLU A 73 -0.41 0.21 -2.29
N TYR A 74 0.32 1.30 -2.53
CA TYR A 74 1.75 1.23 -2.84
C TYR A 74 2.58 0.73 -1.65
N ALA A 75 2.19 0.98 -0.41
CA ALA A 75 2.86 0.38 0.75
C ALA A 75 2.72 -1.16 0.76
N VAL A 76 1.53 -1.69 0.45
CA VAL A 76 1.30 -3.15 0.31
C VAL A 76 2.12 -3.72 -0.85
N LEU A 77 2.08 -3.07 -2.02
CA LEU A 77 2.91 -3.47 -3.16
C LEU A 77 4.40 -3.40 -2.83
N GLY A 78 4.80 -2.43 -2.01
CA GLY A 78 6.18 -2.27 -1.55
C GLY A 78 6.66 -3.44 -0.70
N VAL A 79 5.80 -3.95 0.18
CA VAL A 79 6.08 -5.17 0.95
C VAL A 79 6.19 -6.39 0.03
N ALA A 80 5.29 -6.53 -0.94
CA ALA A 80 5.34 -7.63 -1.91
C ALA A 80 6.62 -7.60 -2.76
N VAL A 81 7.03 -6.41 -3.23
CA VAL A 81 8.26 -6.23 -4.00
C VAL A 81 9.51 -6.49 -3.14
N LEU A 82 9.51 -6.06 -1.87
CA LEU A 82 10.57 -6.38 -0.91
C LEU A 82 10.74 -7.91 -0.78
N GLY A 83 9.64 -8.65 -0.67
CA GLY A 83 9.65 -10.11 -0.55
C GLY A 83 10.00 -10.86 -1.84
N GLY A 84 10.06 -10.17 -2.99
CA GLY A 84 10.54 -10.73 -4.24
C GLY A 84 9.63 -10.56 -5.45
N ALA A 85 8.44 -9.95 -5.33
CA ALA A 85 7.60 -9.68 -6.48
C ALA A 85 8.33 -8.82 -7.52
N ALA A 86 8.30 -9.22 -8.79
CA ALA A 86 8.99 -8.48 -9.86
C ALA A 86 8.23 -7.20 -10.22
N VAL A 87 8.90 -6.05 -10.23
CA VAL A 87 8.29 -4.73 -10.51
C VAL A 87 7.55 -4.71 -11.86
N THR A 88 8.14 -5.28 -12.90
CA THR A 88 7.55 -5.28 -14.25
C THR A 88 6.22 -6.04 -14.29
N THR A 89 6.20 -7.26 -13.74
CA THR A 89 4.99 -8.08 -13.65
C THR A 89 3.94 -7.44 -12.74
N THR A 90 4.36 -6.87 -11.60
CA THR A 90 3.47 -6.15 -10.69
C THR A 90 2.84 -4.94 -11.37
N ALA A 91 3.63 -4.09 -12.03
CA ALA A 91 3.16 -2.91 -12.74
C ALA A 91 2.11 -3.25 -13.80
N ARG A 92 2.36 -4.32 -14.57
CA ARG A 92 1.41 -4.83 -15.57
C ARG A 92 0.10 -5.28 -14.93
N LYS A 93 0.15 -5.99 -13.79
CA LYS A 93 -1.05 -6.47 -13.09
C LYS A 93 -1.91 -5.35 -12.51
N VAL A 94 -1.28 -4.28 -12.01
CA VAL A 94 -2.00 -3.14 -11.42
C VAL A 94 -2.28 -2.02 -12.42
N GLY A 95 -1.97 -2.21 -13.71
CA GLY A 95 -2.34 -1.29 -14.78
C GLY A 95 -1.54 0.01 -14.84
N VAL A 96 -0.29 0.03 -14.35
CA VAL A 96 0.57 1.22 -14.40
C VAL A 96 1.87 0.97 -15.17
N ARG A 97 2.54 2.04 -15.62
CA ARG A 97 3.87 1.93 -16.24
C ARG A 97 4.90 1.46 -15.20
N PRO A 98 5.88 0.61 -15.56
CA PRO A 98 6.93 0.18 -14.63
C PRO A 98 7.72 1.32 -13.98
N THR A 99 7.95 2.42 -14.72
CA THR A 99 8.61 3.62 -14.20
C THR A 99 7.75 4.32 -13.15
N THR A 100 6.45 4.49 -13.42
CA THR A 100 5.49 5.05 -12.47
C THR A 100 5.37 4.20 -11.21
N LEU A 101 5.29 2.86 -11.35
CA LEU A 101 5.30 1.98 -10.18
C LEU A 101 6.59 2.18 -9.38
N SER A 102 7.73 2.22 -10.07
CA SER A 102 9.04 2.40 -9.46
C SER A 102 9.11 3.69 -8.62
N GLU A 103 8.69 4.82 -9.18
CA GLU A 103 8.63 6.10 -8.47
C GLU A 103 7.74 6.06 -7.23
N ASN A 104 6.56 5.43 -7.33
CA ASN A 104 5.63 5.29 -6.21
C ASN A 104 6.12 4.30 -5.14
N LEU A 105 7.01 3.37 -5.48
CA LEU A 105 7.61 2.43 -4.53
C LEU A 105 8.84 3.01 -3.82
N ALA A 106 9.46 4.08 -4.33
CA ALA A 106 10.62 4.70 -3.72
C ALA A 106 10.46 5.09 -2.23
N PRO A 107 9.31 5.65 -1.76
CA PRO A 107 9.10 5.95 -0.35
C PRO A 107 8.67 4.74 0.50
N THR A 108 8.62 3.53 -0.07
CA THR A 108 8.09 2.33 0.58
C THR A 108 9.20 1.37 1.02
N ARG A 109 8.82 0.28 1.66
CA ARG A 109 9.74 -0.79 2.07
C ARG A 109 10.45 -1.48 0.90
N ALA A 110 9.96 -1.34 -0.33
CA ALA A 110 10.60 -1.88 -1.53
C ALA A 110 12.06 -1.41 -1.70
N VAL A 111 12.40 -0.21 -1.23
CA VAL A 111 13.76 0.35 -1.34
C VAL A 111 14.83 -0.49 -0.63
N GLY A 112 14.42 -1.27 0.38
CA GLY A 112 15.30 -2.18 1.13
C GLY A 112 15.62 -3.48 0.40
N ARG A 113 14.97 -3.76 -0.74
CA ARG A 113 15.20 -4.99 -1.51
C ARG A 113 16.67 -5.13 -1.89
N GLY A 114 17.24 -6.31 -1.65
CA GLY A 114 18.64 -6.63 -1.90
C GLY A 114 19.62 -6.01 -0.91
N ARG A 115 19.15 -5.15 0.01
CA ARG A 115 19.98 -4.60 1.08
C ARG A 115 19.94 -5.49 2.32
N PRO A 116 21.02 -5.53 3.11
CA PRO A 116 20.99 -6.15 4.43
C PRO A 116 19.90 -5.48 5.29
N MET A 117 19.16 -6.30 6.02
CA MET A 117 18.14 -5.85 6.95
C MET A 117 18.35 -6.56 8.28
N SER A 118 18.09 -5.84 9.37
CA SER A 118 18.13 -6.37 10.73
C SER A 118 16.82 -6.06 11.42
N GLN A 119 16.39 -6.99 12.28
CA GLN A 119 15.26 -6.77 13.18
C GLN A 119 15.80 -6.26 14.52
N LEU A 120 15.27 -5.15 14.98
CA LEU A 120 15.53 -4.60 16.30
C LEU A 120 14.81 -5.43 17.38
N PRO A 121 15.21 -5.31 18.67
CA PRO A 121 14.59 -6.09 19.76
C PRO A 121 13.08 -5.88 19.92
N ASP A 122 12.55 -4.75 19.44
CA ASP A 122 11.12 -4.40 19.45
C ASP A 122 10.35 -4.99 18.26
N GLY A 123 11.00 -5.78 17.40
CA GLY A 123 10.43 -6.34 16.18
C GLY A 123 10.51 -5.42 14.95
N THR A 124 11.04 -4.21 15.08
CA THR A 124 11.14 -3.24 13.99
C THR A 124 12.23 -3.63 12.99
N TRP A 125 11.88 -3.67 11.70
CA TRP A 125 12.83 -3.91 10.62
C TRP A 125 13.51 -2.63 10.13
N VAL A 126 14.84 -2.63 10.14
CA VAL A 126 15.70 -1.54 9.61
C VAL A 126 16.62 -2.05 8.51
N ASN A 127 16.88 -1.21 7.51
CA ASN A 127 17.98 -1.45 6.58
C ASN A 127 19.28 -1.12 7.30
N ALA A 128 20.29 -1.99 7.18
CA ALA A 128 21.62 -1.71 7.72
C ALA A 128 22.37 -0.68 6.86
#